data_AF-A0AAE0DL05-F1
#
_entry.id   AF-A0AAE0DL05-F1
#
_cell.length_a   1.000
_cell.length_b   1.000
_cell.length_c   1.000
_cell.angle_alpha   90.00
_cell.angle_beta   90.00
_cell.angle_gamma   90.00
#
_symmetry.space_group_name_H-M   'P 1'
#
loop_
_entity.id
_entity.type
_entity.pdbx_description
1 polymer ?
#
loop_
_entity_poly.entity_id
_entity_poly.type
_entity_poly.pdbx_seq_one_letter_code
_entity_poly.pdbx_strand_id
1 'polypeptide(L)'
;MCMNEDPENYAFSYLITAPRFLGYSFNPVSFWYLYDGTRKLKAMIIEVNNTFDERRMYFLKDSGIGVVENGNMENQMSSAKFAKTWMKDFHVSPFNSRKGSYSLAALDPFSTRLNGKGPVDNTITLSSSKEHSKLVARIFSTSKGLDPTSFTKWDILRFFASWWWVGFVTFPRIVREAGKLFFRRKLHVWFRPEVLKESIGRTETPEEKAIARIFRDFLKSQVEQSNLPLPVKYVPAISTKHGEEVFTSNTLTSESTSSHETLLFKPTTPLFYANLIRSPNIPDFITSSLQNSDIKTHSFYTSHPNLLATIFLHPQKPDAANFPLIDRLYMTLIAVLRKGSQRTQPSPLDEFASQLRATDEGKVRAYRKATLKILISGYIAFGLVPVIDAITTAVRIWLCWLCAQSLGMLIRLDILSDQTAISGMGKLTVGCLGVHLWRWLGELL
;
A
#
# COMPACT_ATOMS: atom_id res chain seq x y z
N MET A 1 2.87 13.57 9.40
CA MET A 1 1.78 13.58 10.39
C MET A 1 2.43 13.59 11.76
N CYS A 2 3.11 14.68 12.08
CA CYS A 2 3.61 14.95 13.42
C CYS A 2 2.52 15.81 14.04
N MET A 3 1.87 15.33 15.10
CA MET A 3 1.17 16.25 16.01
C MET A 3 2.22 17.29 16.42
N ASN A 4 1.89 18.59 16.45
CA ASN A 4 2.78 19.75 16.70
C ASN A 4 3.70 19.61 17.94
N GLU A 5 4.59 18.64 17.91
CA GLU A 5 5.47 18.18 18.97
C GLU A 5 6.86 18.31 18.40
N ASP A 6 7.72 18.95 19.17
CA ASP A 6 9.11 19.12 18.81
C ASP A 6 9.85 17.79 19.05
N PRO A 7 10.46 17.19 18.00
CA PRO A 7 11.25 15.96 18.12
C PRO A 7 12.40 16.07 19.11
N GLU A 8 12.92 17.27 19.37
CA GLU A 8 14.02 17.49 20.31
C GLU A 8 13.64 17.13 21.76
N ASN A 9 12.34 17.08 22.08
CA ASN A 9 11.86 16.62 23.39
C ASN A 9 12.06 15.11 23.64
N TYR A 10 12.39 14.34 22.60
CA TYR A 10 12.45 12.88 22.65
C TYR A 10 13.86 12.37 22.31
N ALA A 11 14.79 12.50 23.26
CA ALA A 11 16.19 12.11 23.09
C ALA A 11 16.41 10.61 22.84
N PHE A 12 15.53 9.73 23.35
CA PHE A 12 15.63 8.28 23.14
C PHE A 12 14.32 7.67 22.66
N SER A 13 14.42 6.68 21.76
CA SER A 13 13.27 5.90 21.30
C SER A 13 13.56 4.41 21.34
N TYR A 14 12.60 3.61 21.83
CA TYR A 14 12.67 2.14 21.85
C TYR A 14 11.47 1.55 21.12
N LEU A 15 11.71 0.55 20.28
CA LEU A 15 10.70 -0.14 19.48
C LEU A 15 10.47 -1.56 19.99
N ILE A 16 9.22 -1.88 20.29
CA ILE A 16 8.74 -3.25 20.47
C ILE A 16 7.94 -3.66 19.24
N THR A 17 8.45 -4.67 18.53
CA THR A 17 7.88 -5.15 17.26
C THR A 17 8.18 -6.64 17.09
N ALA A 18 7.45 -7.30 16.17
CA ALA A 18 7.76 -8.67 15.79
C ALA A 18 8.99 -8.72 14.85
N PRO A 19 9.89 -9.71 15.00
CA PRO A 19 11.04 -9.87 14.11
C PRO A 19 10.61 -10.22 12.68
N ARG A 20 11.43 -9.79 11.70
CA ARG A 20 11.30 -10.14 10.29
C ARG A 20 12.22 -11.32 9.95
N PHE A 21 11.68 -12.37 9.33
CA PHE A 21 12.43 -13.55 8.90
C PHE A 21 12.43 -13.64 7.37
N LEU A 22 13.62 -13.71 6.76
CA LEU A 22 13.79 -13.84 5.30
C LEU A 22 12.97 -12.82 4.49
N GLY A 23 12.89 -11.57 4.97
CA GLY A 23 12.10 -10.51 4.34
C GLY A 23 10.60 -10.53 4.68
N TYR A 24 10.07 -11.60 5.26
CA TYR A 24 8.68 -11.72 5.66
C TYR A 24 8.44 -11.26 7.11
N SER A 25 7.48 -10.37 7.30
CA SER A 25 6.97 -9.97 8.61
C SER A 25 5.53 -9.53 8.51
N PHE A 26 4.67 -10.03 9.40
CA PHE A 26 3.34 -9.47 9.61
C PHE A 26 3.26 -9.02 11.07
N ASN A 27 3.30 -7.71 11.31
CA ASN A 27 3.15 -7.17 12.66
C ASN A 27 1.84 -6.38 12.80
N PRO A 28 0.82 -6.90 13.51
CA PRO A 28 -0.44 -6.19 13.71
C PRO A 28 -0.29 -4.93 14.58
N VAL A 29 0.71 -4.87 15.47
CA VAL A 29 0.96 -3.71 16.33
C VAL A 29 2.42 -3.56 16.72
N SER A 30 2.99 -2.37 16.56
CA SER A 30 4.28 -1.99 17.12
C SER A 30 4.11 -0.90 18.18
N PHE A 31 4.96 -0.92 19.20
CA PHE A 31 4.97 0.10 20.25
C PHE A 31 6.30 0.84 20.24
N TRP A 32 6.23 2.15 20.05
CA TRP A 32 7.36 3.05 20.22
C TRP A 32 7.24 3.75 21.57
N TYR A 33 8.30 3.68 22.37
CA TYR A 33 8.41 4.37 23.64
C TYR A 33 9.39 5.54 23.48
N LEU A 34 8.94 6.75 23.76
CA LEU A 34 9.69 7.98 23.55
C LEU A 34 10.07 8.61 24.88
N TYR A 35 11.37 8.77 25.12
CA TYR A 35 11.93 9.25 26.38
C TYR A 35 12.64 10.59 26.16
N ASP A 36 12.59 11.44 27.18
CA ASP A 36 13.38 12.68 27.22
C ASP A 36 14.87 12.42 27.50
N GLY A 37 15.67 13.50 27.52
CA GLY A 37 17.11 13.44 27.85
C GLY A 37 17.42 12.85 29.24
N THR A 38 16.44 12.83 30.14
CA THR A 38 16.57 12.24 31.49
C THR A 38 16.13 10.78 31.56
N ARG A 39 15.80 10.16 30.41
CA ARG A 39 15.25 8.80 30.29
C ARG A 39 13.92 8.62 31.03
N LYS A 40 13.09 9.67 31.11
CA LYS A 40 11.71 9.57 31.54
C LYS A 40 10.80 9.35 30.32
N LEU A 41 9.92 8.35 30.38
CA LEU A 41 8.93 8.10 29.33
C LEU A 41 8.01 9.32 29.22
N LYS A 42 7.95 9.95 28.05
CA LYS A 42 7.14 11.16 27.78
C LYS A 42 5.97 10.88 26.84
N ALA A 43 6.14 9.93 25.93
CA ALA A 43 5.10 9.60 24.96
C ALA A 43 5.26 8.17 24.45
N MET A 44 4.19 7.66 23.85
CA MET A 44 4.17 6.42 23.10
C MET A 44 3.52 6.63 21.74
N ILE A 45 4.03 5.93 20.72
CA ILE A 45 3.34 5.76 19.43
C ILE A 45 2.96 4.29 19.29
N ILE A 46 1.68 4.04 19.05
CA ILE A 46 1.18 2.72 18.70
C ILE A 46 0.97 2.71 17.19
N GLU A 47 1.76 1.90 16.49
CA GLU A 47 1.61 1.66 15.07
C GLU A 47 0.72 0.42 14.89
N VAL A 48 -0.53 0.62 14.47
CA VAL A 48 -1.47 -0.47 14.22
C VAL A 48 -1.52 -0.72 12.71
N ASN A 49 -1.24 -1.96 12.31
CA ASN A 49 -1.28 -2.39 10.92
C ASN A 49 -2.44 -3.35 10.70
N ASN A 50 -3.01 -3.36 9.50
CA ASN A 50 -4.03 -4.35 9.12
C ASN A 50 -3.54 -5.27 7.98
N THR A 51 -4.36 -6.26 7.65
CA THR A 51 -4.08 -7.22 6.55
C THR A 51 -4.20 -6.61 5.16
N PHE A 52 -4.50 -5.31 5.05
CA PHE A 52 -4.59 -4.57 3.80
C PHE A 52 -3.38 -3.66 3.56
N ASP A 53 -2.32 -3.82 4.35
CA ASP A 53 -1.10 -3.00 4.31
C ASP A 53 -1.33 -1.52 4.68
N GLU A 54 -2.45 -1.22 5.35
CA GLU A 54 -2.73 0.11 5.89
C GLU A 54 -2.18 0.23 7.31
N ARG A 55 -1.89 1.47 7.73
CA ARG A 55 -1.29 1.75 9.04
C ARG A 55 -1.97 2.92 9.72
N ARG A 56 -2.17 2.83 11.04
CA ARG A 56 -2.70 3.91 11.87
C ARG A 56 -1.77 4.17 13.04
N MET A 57 -1.33 5.41 13.19
CA MET A 57 -0.45 5.85 14.26
C MET A 57 -1.26 6.52 15.39
N TYR A 58 -1.33 5.89 16.54
CA TYR A 58 -1.92 6.49 17.74
C TYR A 58 -0.83 7.10 18.61
N PHE A 59 -0.90 8.41 18.83
CA PHE A 59 0.02 9.12 19.71
C PHE A 59 -0.60 9.32 21.10
N LEU A 60 0.16 8.93 22.12
CA LEU A 60 -0.12 9.08 23.53
C LEU A 60 0.99 9.92 24.14
N LYS A 61 0.64 11.04 24.77
CA LYS A 61 1.56 11.81 25.62
C LYS A 61 1.29 11.44 27.07
N ASP A 62 2.33 11.43 27.89
CA ASP A 62 2.20 11.32 29.34
C ASP A 62 1.22 12.41 29.82
N SER A 63 0.08 12.00 30.36
CA SER A 63 -0.90 12.93 30.90
C SER A 63 -0.50 13.43 32.29
N GLY A 64 0.55 12.86 32.92
CA GLY A 64 0.92 13.13 34.30
C GLY A 64 -0.08 12.60 35.34
N ILE A 65 -1.26 12.15 34.90
CA ILE A 65 -2.34 11.64 35.73
C ILE A 65 -2.17 10.12 35.82
N GLY A 66 -1.27 9.67 36.69
CA GLY A 66 -0.99 8.23 36.80
C GLY A 66 -0.05 7.79 37.92
N VAL A 67 0.32 8.68 38.84
CA VAL A 67 0.95 8.28 40.09
C VAL A 67 -0.10 8.39 41.19
N VAL A 68 -0.83 7.31 41.44
CA VAL A 68 -1.60 7.19 42.68
C VAL A 68 -0.57 6.91 43.78
N GLU A 69 -0.06 7.96 44.41
CA GLU A 69 0.75 7.88 45.63
C GLU A 69 -0.16 7.59 46.84
N ASN A 70 -0.85 6.44 46.85
CA ASN A 70 -1.47 5.95 48.07
C ASN A 70 -0.63 4.79 48.60
N GLY A 71 0.01 5.06 49.75
CA GLY A 71 1.03 4.23 50.37
C GLY A 71 0.58 2.79 50.61
N ASN A 72 1.39 1.87 50.10
CA ASN A 72 1.79 0.59 50.70
C ASN A 72 2.88 -0.02 49.81
N MET A 73 4.00 -0.44 50.40
CA MET A 73 5.23 -0.85 49.68
C MET A 73 5.05 -2.07 48.75
N GLU A 74 4.00 -2.88 48.90
CA GLU A 74 3.71 -4.02 48.00
C GLU A 74 3.01 -3.63 46.68
N ASN A 75 2.47 -2.40 46.58
CA ASN A 75 1.82 -1.90 45.37
C ASN A 75 2.76 -1.12 44.43
N GLN A 76 4.06 -1.05 44.71
CA GLN A 76 5.00 -0.22 43.94
C GLN A 76 5.28 -0.71 42.51
N MET A 77 4.85 -1.92 42.14
CA MET A 77 4.84 -2.39 40.73
C MET A 77 3.75 -1.70 39.89
N SER A 78 2.84 -0.94 40.51
CA SER A 78 1.75 -0.21 39.83
C SER A 78 2.12 1.22 39.40
N SER A 79 3.34 1.69 39.70
CA SER A 79 3.78 3.06 39.38
C SER A 79 4.44 3.14 37.99
N ALA A 80 3.63 3.52 37.00
CA ALA A 80 3.92 4.06 35.65
C ALA A 80 3.05 3.38 34.58
N LYS A 81 1.73 3.40 34.79
CA LYS A 81 0.76 2.95 33.78
C LYS A 81 0.47 4.10 32.82
N PHE A 82 0.90 3.95 31.58
CA PHE A 82 0.54 4.83 30.46
C PHE A 82 -0.80 4.38 29.91
N ALA A 83 -1.83 5.23 30.00
CA ALA A 83 -3.17 4.87 29.56
C ALA A 83 -3.83 5.99 28.75
N LYS A 84 -4.52 5.59 27.67
CA LYS A 84 -5.37 6.49 26.87
C LYS A 84 -6.40 5.71 26.09
N THR A 85 -7.50 6.40 25.81
CA THR A 85 -8.60 5.90 25.01
C THR A 85 -8.73 6.72 23.74
N TRP A 86 -8.98 6.05 22.62
CA TRP A 86 -9.26 6.65 21.32
C TRP A 86 -10.58 6.10 20.78
N MET A 87 -11.27 6.90 19.99
CA MET A 87 -12.37 6.39 19.18
C MET A 87 -11.82 5.44 18.12
N LYS A 88 -12.53 4.33 17.88
CA LYS A 88 -12.13 3.37 16.87
C LYS A 88 -12.36 3.95 15.48
N ASP A 89 -11.29 4.37 14.83
CA ASP A 89 -11.28 5.00 13.51
C ASP A 89 -10.62 4.10 12.42
N PHE A 90 -10.03 2.98 12.81
CA PHE A 90 -9.27 2.08 11.93
C PHE A 90 -9.92 0.69 11.76
N HIS A 91 -9.97 0.20 10.52
CA HIS A 91 -10.57 -1.08 10.18
C HIS A 91 -9.51 -2.19 10.19
N VAL A 92 -9.47 -2.94 11.29
CA VAL A 92 -8.50 -4.03 11.53
C VAL A 92 -9.08 -5.43 11.33
N SER A 93 -10.41 -5.56 11.24
CA SER A 93 -11.09 -6.86 11.19
C SER A 93 -12.44 -6.76 10.49
N PRO A 94 -12.77 -7.71 9.59
CA PRO A 94 -14.08 -7.75 8.93
C PRO A 94 -15.22 -8.02 9.91
N PHE A 95 -14.98 -8.54 11.11
CA PHE A 95 -16.05 -8.85 12.07
C PHE A 95 -16.36 -7.68 13.02
N ASN A 96 -15.66 -6.55 12.89
CA ASN A 96 -15.85 -5.40 13.76
C ASN A 96 -15.96 -4.09 12.96
N SER A 97 -17.10 -3.42 13.07
CA SER A 97 -17.27 -2.05 12.55
C SER A 97 -16.30 -1.05 13.16
N ARG A 98 -16.10 0.10 12.52
CA ARG A 98 -15.36 1.26 13.08
C ARG A 98 -16.17 2.04 14.13
N LYS A 99 -16.98 1.36 14.94
CA LYS A 99 -17.71 1.95 16.07
C LYS A 99 -17.10 1.46 17.38
N GLY A 100 -17.17 2.29 18.41
CA GLY A 100 -16.59 2.00 19.73
C GLY A 100 -15.25 2.69 19.94
N SER A 101 -14.45 2.15 20.86
CA SER A 101 -13.19 2.76 21.29
C SER A 101 -12.11 1.71 21.54
N TYR A 102 -10.86 2.14 21.42
CA TYR A 102 -9.70 1.40 21.92
C TYR A 102 -9.18 2.07 23.17
N SER A 103 -8.93 1.32 24.23
CA SER A 103 -8.14 1.78 25.37
C SER A 103 -6.82 1.01 25.43
N LEU A 104 -5.72 1.73 25.68
CA LEU A 104 -4.42 1.17 25.99
C LEU A 104 -4.15 1.34 27.49
N ALA A 105 -3.57 0.32 28.11
CA ALA A 105 -2.81 0.43 29.36
C ALA A 105 -1.45 -0.25 29.15
N ALA A 106 -0.36 0.50 29.29
CA ALA A 106 1.01 0.03 29.07
C ALA A 106 1.88 0.31 30.30
N LEU A 107 2.79 -0.62 30.60
CA LEU A 107 3.88 -0.39 31.54
C LEU A 107 5.08 0.24 30.83
N ASP A 108 5.94 0.93 31.60
CA ASP A 108 7.25 1.41 31.14
C ASP A 108 8.35 0.34 31.40
N PRO A 109 8.71 -0.49 30.40
CA PRO A 109 9.73 -1.52 30.56
C PRO A 109 11.15 -0.95 30.62
N PHE A 110 11.38 0.28 30.13
CA PHE A 110 12.73 0.86 30.02
C PHE A 110 13.01 1.96 31.05
N SER A 111 12.18 2.07 32.08
CA SER A 111 12.39 3.03 33.17
C SER A 111 13.77 2.87 33.81
N THR A 112 14.35 4.00 34.25
CA THR A 112 15.62 4.03 34.98
C THR A 112 15.60 3.17 36.24
N ARG A 113 14.43 3.08 36.91
CA ARG A 113 14.19 2.22 38.08
C ARG A 113 14.38 0.73 37.78
N LEU A 114 14.09 0.31 36.54
CA LEU A 114 14.17 -1.09 36.10
C LEU A 114 15.47 -1.38 35.34
N ASN A 115 16.47 -0.50 35.41
CA ASN A 115 17.74 -0.61 34.67
C ASN A 115 17.55 -0.87 33.16
N GLY A 116 16.45 -0.39 32.57
CA GLY A 116 16.15 -0.61 31.15
C GLY A 116 15.81 -2.07 30.79
N LYS A 117 15.51 -2.94 31.77
CA LYS A 117 15.27 -4.39 31.56
C LYS A 117 13.96 -4.88 32.20
N GLY A 118 12.99 -3.98 32.35
CA GLY A 118 11.66 -4.31 32.86
C GLY A 118 10.85 -5.20 31.92
N PRO A 119 9.83 -5.91 32.44
CA PRO A 119 8.92 -6.68 31.60
C PRO A 119 8.05 -5.75 30.76
N VAL A 120 7.84 -6.13 29.50
CA VAL A 120 6.80 -5.54 28.65
C VAL A 120 5.45 -6.04 29.12
N ASP A 121 4.47 -5.14 29.28
CA ASP A 121 3.07 -5.48 29.54
C ASP A 121 2.15 -4.37 29.01
N ASN A 122 1.58 -4.61 27.83
CA ASN A 122 0.67 -3.69 27.15
C ASN A 122 -0.66 -4.39 26.91
N THR A 123 -1.73 -3.79 27.41
CA THR A 123 -3.10 -4.28 27.23
C THR A 123 -3.89 -3.30 26.38
N ILE A 124 -4.42 -3.79 25.26
CA ILE A 124 -5.34 -3.06 24.37
C ILE A 124 -6.72 -3.67 24.54
N THR A 125 -7.70 -2.84 24.90
CA THR A 125 -9.11 -3.25 25.00
C THR A 125 -9.92 -2.56 23.90
N LEU A 126 -10.65 -3.35 23.12
CA LEU A 126 -11.66 -2.88 22.20
C LEU A 126 -13.02 -2.90 22.91
N SER A 127 -13.65 -1.73 23.03
CA SER A 127 -14.98 -1.58 23.59
C SER A 127 -16.01 -1.23 22.51
N SER A 128 -17.23 -1.72 22.70
CA SER A 128 -18.39 -1.38 21.87
C SER A 128 -18.79 0.09 22.04
N SER A 129 -19.67 0.59 21.18
CA SER A 129 -20.33 1.90 21.39
C SER A 129 -21.24 1.93 22.62
N LYS A 130 -21.58 0.76 23.18
CA LYS A 130 -22.29 0.59 24.47
C LYS A 130 -21.33 0.28 25.62
N GLU A 131 -20.05 0.62 25.47
CA GLU A 131 -18.97 0.43 26.46
C GLU A 131 -18.66 -1.00 26.90
N HIS A 132 -19.35 -2.02 26.38
CA HIS A 132 -18.98 -3.41 26.62
C HIS A 132 -17.66 -3.79 25.95
N SER A 133 -16.72 -4.34 26.72
CA SER A 133 -15.47 -4.90 26.19
C SER A 133 -15.76 -6.07 25.25
N LYS A 134 -15.26 -5.97 24.02
CA LYS A 134 -15.39 -7.01 22.98
C LYS A 134 -14.15 -7.88 22.86
N LEU A 135 -12.98 -7.27 23.02
CA LEU A 135 -11.69 -7.95 22.85
C LEU A 135 -10.65 -7.30 23.74
N VAL A 136 -9.87 -8.13 24.43
CA VAL A 136 -8.72 -7.72 25.23
C VAL A 136 -7.50 -8.42 24.64
N ALA A 137 -6.56 -7.64 24.11
CA ALA A 137 -5.30 -8.13 23.58
C ALA A 137 -4.18 -7.68 24.52
N ARG A 138 -3.42 -8.64 25.05
CA ARG A 138 -2.29 -8.37 25.93
C ARG A 138 -0.99 -8.83 25.28
N ILE A 139 -0.03 -7.92 25.20
CA ILE A 139 1.34 -8.17 24.76
C ILE A 139 2.20 -8.09 26.01
N PHE A 140 2.72 -9.23 26.47
CA PHE A 140 3.47 -9.30 27.71
C PHE A 140 4.70 -10.20 27.59
N SER A 141 5.69 -9.96 28.45
CA SER A 141 6.90 -10.77 28.51
C SER A 141 6.62 -12.09 29.20
N THR A 142 6.96 -13.20 28.55
CA THR A 142 6.86 -14.55 29.12
C THR A 142 8.17 -15.02 29.76
N SER A 143 9.29 -14.40 29.39
CA SER A 143 10.63 -14.70 29.88
C SER A 143 11.49 -13.44 29.88
N LYS A 144 12.69 -13.54 30.47
CA LYS A 144 13.70 -12.47 30.39
C LYS A 144 14.06 -12.20 28.93
N GLY A 145 14.22 -10.92 28.59
CA GLY A 145 14.66 -10.49 27.27
C GLY A 145 16.03 -11.07 26.91
N LEU A 146 16.18 -11.49 25.67
CA LEU A 146 17.44 -12.00 25.15
C LEU A 146 18.26 -10.84 24.56
N ASP A 147 19.57 -10.82 24.84
CA ASP A 147 20.49 -9.78 24.36
C ASP A 147 21.39 -10.34 23.24
N PRO A 148 21.17 -9.95 21.97
CA PRO A 148 21.96 -10.44 20.85
C PRO A 148 23.46 -10.15 20.95
N THR A 149 23.87 -9.13 21.72
CA THR A 149 25.30 -8.81 21.91
C THR A 149 26.03 -9.85 22.74
N SER A 150 25.29 -10.64 23.54
CA SER A 150 25.82 -11.71 24.38
C SER A 150 25.70 -13.10 23.74
N PHE A 151 25.14 -13.20 22.55
CA PHE A 151 24.84 -14.50 21.93
C PHE A 151 26.08 -15.20 21.39
N THR A 152 26.17 -16.50 21.66
CA THR A 152 27.08 -17.38 20.93
C THR A 152 26.48 -17.77 19.57
N LYS A 153 27.31 -18.34 18.68
CA LYS A 153 26.83 -18.89 17.40
C LYS A 153 25.76 -19.98 17.60
N TRP A 154 25.86 -20.75 18.68
CA TRP A 154 24.87 -21.78 19.03
C TRP A 154 23.54 -21.17 19.48
N ASP A 155 23.56 -20.07 20.24
CA ASP A 155 22.35 -19.36 20.66
C ASP A 155 21.60 -18.78 19.46
N ILE A 156 22.34 -18.20 18.51
CA ILE A 156 21.79 -17.72 17.24
C ILE A 156 21.13 -18.87 16.48
N LEU A 157 21.84 -19.99 16.28
CA LEU A 157 21.29 -21.14 15.55
C LEU A 157 20.03 -21.70 16.23
N ARG A 158 20.06 -21.85 17.56
CA ARG A 158 18.91 -22.30 18.35
C ARG A 158 17.72 -21.34 18.25
N PHE A 159 17.97 -20.04 18.29
CA PHE A 159 16.94 -19.02 18.12
C PHE A 159 16.29 -19.14 16.73
N PHE A 160 17.10 -19.17 15.66
CA PHE A 160 16.58 -19.33 14.30
C PHE A 160 15.78 -20.62 14.14
N ALA A 161 16.31 -21.76 14.59
CA ALA A 161 15.65 -23.06 14.48
C ALA A 161 14.30 -23.11 15.23
N SER A 162 14.15 -22.36 16.32
CA SER A 162 12.91 -22.31 17.11
C SER A 162 11.90 -21.27 16.62
N TRP A 163 12.35 -20.13 16.08
CA TRP A 163 11.49 -18.99 15.76
C TRP A 163 11.15 -18.81 14.28
N TRP A 164 11.92 -19.38 13.35
CA TRP A 164 11.77 -19.10 11.91
C TRP A 164 10.33 -19.28 11.40
N TRP A 165 9.62 -20.30 11.89
CA TRP A 165 8.29 -20.68 11.41
C TRP A 165 7.15 -19.84 12.02
N VAL A 166 7.38 -19.16 13.15
CA VAL A 166 6.32 -18.46 13.90
C VAL A 166 5.68 -17.36 13.04
N GLY A 167 6.51 -16.56 12.35
CA GLY A 167 6.05 -15.53 11.43
C GLY A 167 5.21 -16.13 10.28
N PHE A 168 5.73 -17.14 9.58
CA PHE A 168 5.08 -17.77 8.44
C PHE A 168 3.70 -18.36 8.76
N VAL A 169 3.51 -18.94 9.94
CA VAL A 169 2.24 -19.57 10.34
C VAL A 169 1.22 -18.57 10.91
N THR A 170 1.63 -17.32 11.17
CA THR A 170 0.74 -16.29 11.76
C THR A 170 -0.44 -15.97 10.84
N PHE A 171 -0.21 -15.69 9.56
CA PHE A 171 -1.30 -15.38 8.63
C PHE A 171 -2.27 -16.57 8.40
N PRO A 172 -1.80 -17.80 8.15
CA PRO A 172 -2.68 -18.98 8.12
C PRO A 172 -3.52 -19.16 9.39
N ARG A 173 -2.96 -18.89 10.58
CA ARG A 173 -3.71 -18.93 11.84
C ARG A 173 -4.81 -17.87 11.87
N ILE A 174 -4.53 -16.65 11.42
CA ILE A 174 -5.52 -15.57 11.31
C ILE A 174 -6.67 -15.99 10.39
N VAL A 175 -6.36 -16.52 9.20
CA VAL A 175 -7.37 -16.99 8.25
C VAL A 175 -8.22 -18.12 8.85
N ARG A 176 -7.61 -19.06 9.57
CA ARG A 176 -8.33 -20.15 10.24
C ARG A 176 -9.30 -19.64 11.30
N GLU A 177 -8.87 -18.70 12.16
CA GLU A 177 -9.76 -18.13 13.18
C GLU A 177 -10.86 -17.27 12.53
N ALA A 178 -10.55 -16.50 11.49
CA ALA A 178 -11.55 -15.78 10.71
C ALA A 178 -12.60 -16.71 10.09
N GLY A 179 -12.17 -17.85 9.55
CA GLY A 179 -13.07 -18.90 9.03
C GLY A 179 -14.00 -19.46 10.11
N LYS A 180 -13.50 -19.70 11.33
CA LYS A 180 -14.37 -20.13 12.45
C LYS A 180 -15.39 -19.05 12.82
N LEU A 181 -14.99 -17.78 12.84
CA LEU A 181 -15.90 -16.67 13.14
C LEU A 181 -16.99 -16.52 12.07
N PHE A 182 -16.63 -16.69 10.80
CA PHE A 182 -17.55 -16.60 9.68
C PHE A 182 -18.49 -17.82 9.59
N PHE A 183 -17.94 -19.03 9.45
CA PHE A 183 -18.75 -20.23 9.19
C PHE A 183 -19.43 -20.78 10.45
N ARG A 184 -18.74 -20.82 11.59
CA ARG A 184 -19.26 -21.43 12.83
C ARG A 184 -20.04 -20.45 13.69
N ARG A 185 -19.56 -19.22 13.82
CA ARG A 185 -20.22 -18.19 14.66
C ARG A 185 -21.15 -17.26 13.88
N LYS A 186 -21.16 -17.34 12.54
CA LYS A 186 -22.03 -16.54 11.65
C LYS A 186 -22.00 -15.05 11.97
N LEU A 187 -20.83 -14.53 12.35
CA LEU A 187 -20.67 -13.12 12.65
C LEU A 187 -20.87 -12.28 11.39
N HIS A 188 -21.51 -11.13 11.54
CA HIS A 188 -21.71 -10.19 10.46
C HIS A 188 -20.36 -9.67 9.93
N VAL A 189 -20.23 -9.66 8.59
CA VAL A 189 -19.05 -9.19 7.89
C VAL A 189 -19.26 -7.75 7.46
N TRP A 190 -18.42 -6.87 8.00
CA TRP A 190 -18.30 -5.48 7.62
C TRP A 190 -17.29 -5.38 6.48
N PHE A 191 -17.71 -4.78 5.37
CA PHE A 191 -16.80 -4.47 4.28
C PHE A 191 -15.76 -3.44 4.70
N ARG A 192 -14.54 -3.62 4.18
CA ARG A 192 -13.45 -2.68 4.38
C ARG A 192 -13.87 -1.33 3.79
N PRO A 193 -13.89 -0.26 4.59
CA PRO A 193 -14.11 1.08 4.10
C PRO A 193 -12.79 1.77 3.75
N GLU A 194 -12.84 2.96 3.13
CA GLU A 194 -11.61 3.67 2.78
C GLU A 194 -10.89 4.26 4.01
N VAL A 195 -9.59 4.47 3.80
CA VAL A 195 -8.61 4.95 4.76
C VAL A 195 -8.90 6.41 5.10
N LEU A 196 -8.94 6.72 6.39
CA LEU A 196 -9.13 8.10 6.85
C LEU A 196 -7.85 8.92 6.70
N LYS A 197 -7.97 10.24 6.74
CA LYS A 197 -6.85 11.19 6.62
C LYS A 197 -5.74 10.94 7.64
N GLU A 198 -6.11 10.44 8.83
CA GLU A 198 -5.23 10.14 9.97
C GLU A 198 -4.50 8.79 9.84
N SER A 199 -4.80 8.04 8.79
CA SER A 199 -4.23 6.73 8.49
C SER A 199 -3.33 6.80 7.26
N ILE A 200 -2.37 5.90 7.20
CA ILE A 200 -1.45 5.71 6.09
C ILE A 200 -2.04 4.60 5.22
N GLY A 201 -2.27 4.91 3.95
CA GLY A 201 -2.72 3.93 2.97
C GLY A 201 -1.69 2.85 2.70
N ARG A 202 -2.12 1.81 1.99
CA ARG A 202 -1.26 0.74 1.53
C ARG A 202 -0.15 1.21 0.60
N THR A 203 0.89 0.40 0.47
CA THR A 203 1.93 0.58 -0.54
C THR A 203 1.36 0.51 -1.95
N GLU A 204 1.98 1.25 -2.85
CA GLU A 204 1.56 1.31 -4.24
C GLU A 204 1.97 0.08 -5.04
N THR A 205 1.11 -0.34 -5.97
CA THR A 205 1.49 -1.33 -7.00
C THR A 205 2.26 -0.65 -8.15
N PRO A 206 3.07 -1.40 -8.92
CA PRO A 206 3.73 -0.87 -10.11
C PRO A 206 2.75 -0.23 -11.11
N GLU A 207 1.54 -0.80 -11.25
CA GLU A 207 0.49 -0.32 -12.12
C GLU A 207 -0.05 1.04 -11.66
N GLU A 208 -0.39 1.18 -10.38
CA GLU A 208 -0.83 2.45 -9.80
C GLU A 208 0.25 3.52 -9.91
N LYS A 209 1.52 3.15 -9.73
CA LYS A 209 2.65 4.05 -9.91
C LYS A 209 2.77 4.55 -11.35
N ALA A 210 2.54 3.69 -12.35
CA ALA A 210 2.54 4.08 -13.74
C ALA A 210 1.40 5.06 -14.06
N ILE A 211 0.19 4.80 -13.56
CA ILE A 211 -0.98 5.67 -13.75
C ILE A 211 -0.78 7.02 -13.07
N ALA A 212 -0.31 7.02 -11.82
CA ALA A 212 -0.10 8.23 -11.05
C ALA A 212 0.90 9.21 -11.71
N ARG A 213 1.93 8.70 -12.41
CA ARG A 213 2.89 9.53 -13.15
C ARG A 213 2.25 10.25 -14.35
N ILE A 214 1.35 9.58 -15.07
CA ILE A 214 0.61 10.21 -16.18
C ILE A 214 -0.44 11.17 -15.61
N PHE A 215 -1.15 10.76 -14.57
CA PHE A 215 -2.16 11.59 -13.93
C PHE A 215 -1.59 12.88 -13.34
N ARG A 216 -0.39 12.84 -12.74
CA ARG A 216 0.32 14.05 -12.28
C ARG A 216 0.51 15.04 -13.44
N ASP A 217 1.04 14.57 -14.56
CA ASP A 217 1.33 15.43 -15.72
C ASP A 217 0.04 15.95 -16.35
N PHE A 218 -0.99 15.12 -16.38
CA PHE A 218 -2.32 15.51 -16.82
C PHE A 218 -2.88 16.63 -15.93
N LEU A 219 -2.86 16.44 -14.60
CA LEU A 219 -3.30 17.43 -13.64
C LEU A 219 -2.51 18.74 -13.79
N LYS A 220 -1.18 18.66 -13.90
CA LYS A 220 -0.33 19.83 -14.14
C LYS A 220 -0.76 20.58 -15.41
N SER A 221 -0.94 19.87 -16.52
CA SER A 221 -1.40 20.45 -17.78
C SER A 221 -2.80 21.09 -17.67
N GLN A 222 -3.73 20.48 -16.92
CA GLN A 222 -5.06 21.06 -16.71
C GLN A 222 -5.01 22.33 -15.85
N VAL A 223 -4.13 22.38 -14.84
CA VAL A 223 -3.93 23.58 -14.01
C VAL A 223 -3.27 24.70 -14.80
N GLU A 224 -2.21 24.41 -15.55
CA GLU A 224 -1.49 25.39 -16.39
C GLU A 224 -2.43 26.04 -17.41
N GLN A 225 -3.32 25.26 -18.02
CA GLN A 225 -4.31 25.71 -19.00
C GLN A 225 -5.58 26.31 -18.39
N SER A 226 -5.71 26.32 -17.05
CA SER A 226 -6.88 26.88 -16.40
C SER A 226 -6.95 28.39 -16.58
N ASN A 227 -8.14 28.89 -16.93
CA ASN A 227 -8.41 30.32 -17.00
C ASN A 227 -8.49 30.99 -15.61
N LEU A 228 -8.45 30.20 -14.53
CA LEU A 228 -8.49 30.69 -13.16
C LEU A 228 -7.07 30.89 -12.61
N PRO A 229 -6.76 32.01 -11.94
CA PRO A 229 -5.49 32.22 -11.25
C PRO A 229 -5.48 31.38 -9.96
N LEU A 230 -5.18 30.08 -10.07
CA LEU A 230 -5.31 29.13 -8.97
C LEU A 230 -4.01 28.34 -8.74
N PRO A 231 -3.35 28.50 -7.57
CA PRO A 231 -2.32 27.59 -7.14
C PRO A 231 -2.94 26.29 -6.60
N VAL A 232 -2.51 25.15 -7.13
CA VAL A 232 -2.95 23.80 -6.72
C VAL A 232 -1.80 23.05 -6.06
N LYS A 233 -1.90 22.81 -4.76
CA LYS A 233 -0.99 21.93 -4.02
C LYS A 233 -1.43 20.48 -4.18
N TYR A 234 -0.65 19.70 -4.92
CA TYR A 234 -0.87 18.28 -5.15
C TYR A 234 0.03 17.43 -4.25
N VAL A 235 -0.59 16.49 -3.52
CA VAL A 235 0.13 15.51 -2.69
C VAL A 235 -0.24 14.11 -3.17
N PRO A 236 0.63 13.41 -3.90
CA PRO A 236 0.30 12.10 -4.44
C PRO A 236 0.16 11.05 -3.32
N ALA A 237 -0.70 10.04 -3.53
CA ALA A 237 -0.84 8.91 -2.61
C ALA A 237 0.22 7.81 -2.83
N ILE A 238 1.26 8.08 -3.60
CA ILE A 238 2.29 7.11 -4.00
C ILE A 238 3.67 7.67 -3.67
N SER A 239 4.65 6.78 -3.50
CA SER A 239 6.04 7.20 -3.27
C SER A 239 6.65 7.77 -4.55
N THR A 240 6.58 9.09 -4.74
CA THR A 240 7.21 9.82 -5.83
C THR A 240 8.55 10.42 -5.39
N LYS A 241 9.47 10.61 -6.34
CA LYS A 241 10.69 11.42 -6.11
C LYS A 241 10.36 12.90 -5.79
N HIS A 242 9.18 13.36 -6.17
CA HIS A 242 8.81 14.78 -6.19
C HIS A 242 7.95 15.23 -5.00
N GLY A 243 7.60 14.35 -4.05
CA GLY A 243 6.94 14.75 -2.80
C GLY A 243 5.66 15.58 -3.02
N GLU A 244 5.49 16.62 -2.20
CA GLU A 244 4.42 17.61 -2.35
C GLU A 244 4.81 18.64 -3.42
N GLU A 245 3.90 18.92 -4.36
CA GLU A 245 4.15 19.83 -5.47
C GLU A 245 3.07 20.91 -5.55
N VAL A 246 3.43 22.09 -6.05
CA VAL A 246 2.47 23.17 -6.31
C VAL A 246 2.46 23.45 -7.81
N PHE A 247 1.29 23.33 -8.42
CA PHE A 247 1.04 23.69 -9.82
C PHE A 247 0.37 25.06 -9.87
N THR A 248 0.79 25.90 -10.80
CA THR A 248 0.27 27.26 -10.98
C THR A 248 -0.28 27.41 -12.39
N SER A 249 -1.41 28.09 -12.53
CA SER A 249 -1.98 28.40 -13.84
C SER A 249 -1.15 29.48 -14.56
N ASN A 250 -1.21 29.48 -15.90
CA ASN A 250 -0.52 30.49 -16.71
C ASN A 250 -1.11 31.90 -16.55
N THR A 251 -2.29 32.01 -15.95
CA THR A 251 -2.99 33.28 -15.65
C THR A 251 -2.55 33.92 -14.33
N LEU A 252 -1.80 33.19 -13.49
CA LEU A 252 -1.32 33.67 -12.20
C LEU A 252 0.01 34.43 -12.37
N THR A 253 0.00 35.76 -12.20
CA THR A 253 1.22 36.57 -12.15
C THR A 253 1.95 36.42 -10.82
N SER A 254 3.28 36.41 -10.85
CA SER A 254 4.18 36.15 -9.72
C SER A 254 3.90 36.99 -8.46
N GLU A 255 3.40 38.21 -8.63
CA GLU A 255 3.09 39.16 -7.56
C GLU A 255 1.78 38.83 -6.78
N SER A 256 0.92 37.97 -7.31
CA SER A 256 -0.40 37.62 -6.74
C SER A 256 -0.44 36.28 -5.97
N THR A 257 0.71 35.60 -5.83
CA THR A 257 0.80 34.27 -5.20
C THR A 257 0.44 34.26 -3.71
N SER A 258 0.51 35.39 -3.01
CA SER A 258 0.21 35.50 -1.57
C SER A 258 -1.27 35.78 -1.26
N SER A 259 -2.07 36.24 -2.22
CA SER A 259 -3.48 36.62 -2.01
C SER A 259 -4.48 35.52 -2.36
N HIS A 260 -4.10 34.55 -3.20
CA HIS A 260 -4.99 33.47 -3.64
C HIS A 260 -4.89 32.23 -2.75
N GLU A 261 -6.03 31.77 -2.23
CA GLU A 261 -6.11 30.53 -1.46
C GLU A 261 -5.65 29.32 -2.28
N THR A 262 -4.66 28.59 -1.77
CA THR A 262 -4.14 27.41 -2.44
C THR A 262 -5.10 26.23 -2.30
N LEU A 263 -5.49 25.64 -3.44
CA LEU A 263 -6.29 24.42 -3.46
C LEU A 263 -5.41 23.23 -3.12
N LEU A 264 -5.69 22.52 -2.02
CA LEU A 264 -5.06 21.24 -1.70
C LEU A 264 -5.83 20.12 -2.41
N PHE A 265 -5.12 19.27 -3.14
CA PHE A 265 -5.65 18.02 -3.70
C PHE A 265 -4.75 16.86 -3.31
N LYS A 266 -5.31 15.92 -2.54
CA LYS A 266 -4.55 14.80 -1.96
C LYS A 266 -5.34 13.50 -2.08
N PRO A 267 -5.05 12.65 -3.07
CA PRO A 267 -5.47 11.25 -3.04
C PRO A 267 -5.13 10.60 -1.69
N THR A 268 -6.06 9.82 -1.11
CA THR A 268 -5.86 9.23 0.23
C THR A 268 -5.05 7.94 0.16
N THR A 269 -5.23 7.16 -0.90
CA THR A 269 -4.55 5.87 -1.11
C THR A 269 -4.21 5.65 -2.59
N PRO A 270 -3.23 4.77 -2.92
CA PRO A 270 -2.95 4.40 -4.31
C PRO A 270 -4.16 3.86 -5.08
N LEU A 271 -5.17 3.32 -4.38
CA LEU A 271 -6.39 2.79 -4.98
C LEU A 271 -7.17 3.85 -5.77
N PHE A 272 -7.01 5.13 -5.42
CA PHE A 272 -7.53 6.26 -6.21
C PHE A 272 -7.19 6.11 -7.70
N TYR A 273 -5.94 5.78 -8.03
CA TYR A 273 -5.50 5.68 -9.42
C TYR A 273 -6.12 4.48 -10.15
N ALA A 274 -6.29 3.36 -9.46
CA ALA A 274 -6.97 2.20 -10.03
C ALA A 274 -8.47 2.47 -10.24
N ASN A 275 -9.12 3.16 -9.30
CA ASN A 275 -10.54 3.53 -9.40
C ASN A 275 -10.76 4.57 -10.51
N LEU A 276 -9.87 5.56 -10.63
CA LEU A 276 -9.86 6.52 -11.73
C LEU A 276 -9.86 5.82 -13.11
N ILE A 277 -9.08 4.75 -13.26
CA ILE A 277 -9.05 3.97 -14.50
C ILE A 277 -10.31 3.13 -14.72
N ARG A 278 -10.93 2.61 -13.65
CA ARG A 278 -12.19 1.86 -13.76
C ARG A 278 -13.37 2.77 -14.08
N SER A 279 -13.30 4.03 -13.68
CA SER A 279 -14.32 5.01 -13.97
C SER A 279 -14.38 5.35 -15.46
N PRO A 280 -15.58 5.54 -16.02
CA PRO A 280 -15.75 5.85 -17.44
C PRO A 280 -15.20 7.24 -17.80
N ASN A 281 -15.24 8.19 -16.86
CA ASN A 281 -14.88 9.58 -17.08
C ASN A 281 -14.34 10.23 -15.80
N ILE A 282 -13.37 11.14 -15.93
CA ILE A 282 -12.68 11.78 -14.81
C ILE A 282 -13.60 12.78 -14.10
N PRO A 283 -14.22 13.78 -14.78
CA PRO A 283 -15.19 14.67 -14.15
C PRO A 283 -16.30 13.94 -13.42
N ASP A 284 -16.84 12.85 -13.98
CA ASP A 284 -17.90 12.07 -13.32
C ASP A 284 -17.37 11.36 -12.05
N PHE A 285 -16.16 10.80 -12.10
CA PHE A 285 -15.50 10.20 -10.94
C PHE A 285 -15.21 11.21 -9.82
N ILE A 286 -14.69 12.39 -10.17
CA ILE A 286 -14.40 13.45 -9.21
C ILE A 286 -15.71 13.98 -8.61
N THR A 287 -16.71 14.29 -9.43
CA THR A 287 -17.98 14.86 -8.97
C THR A 287 -18.76 13.86 -8.11
N SER A 288 -18.84 12.59 -8.51
CA SER A 288 -19.50 11.54 -7.71
C SER A 288 -18.78 11.30 -6.38
N SER A 289 -17.45 11.37 -6.35
CA SER A 289 -16.68 11.28 -5.10
C SER A 289 -16.93 12.47 -4.18
N LEU A 290 -17.10 13.68 -4.72
CA LEU A 290 -17.39 14.89 -3.96
C LEU A 290 -18.83 14.94 -3.43
N GLN A 291 -19.81 14.43 -4.20
CA GLN A 291 -21.23 14.41 -3.83
C GLN A 291 -21.57 13.35 -2.79
N ASN A 292 -20.78 12.28 -2.70
CA ASN A 292 -21.05 11.21 -1.76
C ASN A 292 -20.89 11.70 -0.32
N SER A 293 -21.97 11.72 0.46
CA SER A 293 -21.96 12.23 1.84
C SER A 293 -21.21 11.33 2.82
N ASP A 294 -20.93 10.07 2.47
CA ASP A 294 -20.15 9.18 3.33
C ASP A 294 -18.65 9.42 3.12
N ILE A 295 -18.05 10.20 4.03
CA ILE A 295 -16.61 10.47 4.11
C ILE A 295 -15.78 9.18 4.05
N LYS A 296 -16.37 8.04 4.45
CA LYS A 296 -15.72 6.72 4.47
C LYS A 296 -15.46 6.13 3.08
N THR A 297 -15.93 6.75 2.01
CA THR A 297 -15.72 6.33 0.62
C THR A 297 -14.97 7.39 -0.20
N HIS A 298 -14.38 8.41 0.46
CA HIS A 298 -13.66 9.48 -0.23
C HIS A 298 -12.23 9.06 -0.58
N SER A 299 -12.00 8.83 -1.86
CA SER A 299 -10.71 8.37 -2.39
C SER A 299 -9.63 9.46 -2.43
N PHE A 300 -10.00 10.70 -2.11
CA PHE A 300 -9.12 11.86 -2.01
C PHE A 300 -9.71 12.92 -1.06
N TYR A 301 -8.83 13.80 -0.58
CA TYR A 301 -9.15 15.00 0.17
C TYR A 301 -8.92 16.24 -0.71
N THR A 302 -9.81 17.22 -0.60
CA THR A 302 -9.60 18.55 -1.17
C THR A 302 -10.05 19.66 -0.23
N SER A 303 -9.35 20.80 -0.25
CA SER A 303 -9.78 21.99 0.51
C SER A 303 -10.96 22.71 -0.14
N HIS A 304 -11.06 22.69 -1.48
CA HIS A 304 -12.07 23.44 -2.25
C HIS A 304 -12.75 22.56 -3.32
N PRO A 305 -13.79 21.80 -2.95
CA PRO A 305 -14.49 20.88 -3.85
C PRO A 305 -14.96 21.50 -5.16
N ASN A 306 -15.59 22.67 -5.09
CA ASN A 306 -16.17 23.35 -6.26
C ASN A 306 -15.09 23.78 -7.26
N LEU A 307 -13.96 24.29 -6.77
CA LEU A 307 -12.81 24.68 -7.59
C LEU A 307 -12.09 23.47 -8.19
N LEU A 308 -12.05 22.34 -7.49
CA LEU A 308 -11.47 21.11 -8.04
C LEU A 308 -12.29 20.60 -9.23
N ALA A 309 -13.62 20.66 -9.13
CA ALA A 309 -14.50 20.22 -10.21
C ALA A 309 -14.26 21.04 -11.50
N THR A 310 -14.08 22.36 -11.40
CA THR A 310 -13.87 23.23 -12.57
C THR A 310 -12.60 22.92 -13.34
N ILE A 311 -11.54 22.44 -12.68
CA ILE A 311 -10.28 22.01 -13.31
C ILE A 311 -10.52 20.85 -14.30
N PHE A 312 -11.47 19.96 -14.01
CA PHE A 312 -11.71 18.75 -14.81
C PHE A 312 -12.95 18.83 -15.72
N LEU A 313 -13.68 19.95 -15.74
CA LEU A 313 -14.92 20.08 -16.52
C LEU A 313 -14.67 20.32 -18.02
N HIS A 314 -13.52 20.88 -18.39
CA HIS A 314 -13.21 21.24 -19.79
C HIS A 314 -11.88 20.64 -20.26
N PRO A 315 -11.73 19.30 -20.27
CA PRO A 315 -10.58 18.71 -20.93
C PRO A 315 -10.67 19.06 -22.43
N GLN A 316 -9.62 19.70 -22.97
CA GLN A 316 -9.51 19.84 -24.42
C GLN A 316 -9.60 18.45 -25.05
N LYS A 317 -10.52 18.28 -26.00
CA LYS A 317 -10.62 17.06 -26.81
C LYS A 317 -9.66 17.19 -27.98
N PRO A 318 -8.48 16.53 -27.98
CA PRO A 318 -7.74 16.36 -29.21
C PRO A 318 -8.57 15.59 -30.24
N ASP A 319 -8.42 15.95 -31.51
CA ASP A 319 -9.00 15.17 -32.59
C ASP A 319 -8.39 13.76 -32.61
N ALA A 320 -9.20 12.77 -32.23
CA ALA A 320 -8.79 11.37 -32.15
C ALA A 320 -8.24 10.82 -33.49
N ALA A 321 -8.56 11.47 -34.61
CA ALA A 321 -8.08 11.14 -35.95
C ALA A 321 -6.56 11.35 -36.13
N ASN A 322 -5.94 12.22 -35.33
CA ASN A 322 -4.52 12.58 -35.48
C ASN A 322 -3.56 11.58 -34.81
N PHE A 323 -4.08 10.57 -34.09
CA PHE A 323 -3.23 9.59 -33.41
C PHE A 323 -2.85 8.41 -34.32
N PRO A 324 -1.62 7.87 -34.16
CA PRO A 324 -1.20 6.62 -34.80
C PRO A 324 -2.23 5.49 -34.63
N LEU A 325 -2.32 4.60 -35.61
CA LEU A 325 -3.30 3.50 -35.61
C LEU A 325 -3.26 2.68 -34.31
N ILE A 326 -2.06 2.35 -33.83
CA ILE A 326 -1.88 1.59 -32.60
C ILE A 326 -2.47 2.31 -31.38
N ASP A 327 -2.34 3.63 -31.32
CA ASP A 327 -2.86 4.42 -30.20
C ASP A 327 -4.38 4.43 -30.24
N ARG A 328 -4.98 4.62 -31.42
CA ARG A 328 -6.43 4.49 -31.62
C ARG A 328 -6.95 3.11 -31.21
N LEU A 329 -6.27 2.02 -31.58
CA LEU A 329 -6.65 0.66 -31.18
C LEU A 329 -6.63 0.47 -29.66
N TYR A 330 -5.58 0.94 -28.98
CA TYR A 330 -5.52 0.88 -27.51
C TYR A 330 -6.66 1.66 -26.86
N MET A 331 -6.95 2.85 -27.36
CA MET A 331 -8.00 3.73 -26.86
C MET A 331 -9.38 3.11 -27.00
N THR A 332 -9.66 2.52 -28.17
CA THR A 332 -10.90 1.78 -28.40
C THR A 332 -10.99 0.57 -27.49
N LEU A 333 -9.92 -0.22 -27.33
CA LEU A 333 -9.90 -1.38 -26.45
C LEU A 333 -10.16 -0.99 -24.98
N ILE A 334 -9.49 0.05 -24.49
CA ILE A 334 -9.68 0.56 -23.12
C ILE A 334 -11.13 1.04 -22.93
N ALA A 335 -11.67 1.78 -23.90
CA ALA A 335 -13.06 2.25 -23.84
C ALA A 335 -14.06 1.10 -23.83
N VAL A 336 -13.81 0.01 -24.58
CA VAL A 336 -14.62 -1.21 -24.55
C VAL A 336 -14.54 -1.87 -23.17
N LEU A 337 -13.33 -2.03 -22.62
CA LEU A 337 -13.12 -2.67 -21.33
C LEU A 337 -13.69 -1.88 -20.14
N ARG A 338 -13.89 -0.57 -20.25
CA ARG A 338 -14.53 0.23 -19.19
C ARG A 338 -16.06 0.08 -19.14
N LYS A 339 -16.69 -0.50 -20.16
CA LYS A 339 -18.15 -0.43 -20.31
C LYS A 339 -18.93 -1.59 -19.70
N GLY A 340 -19.64 -1.23 -18.64
CA GLY A 340 -21.10 -1.29 -18.66
C GLY A 340 -21.69 -0.11 -19.46
N SER A 341 -22.34 -0.42 -20.58
CA SER A 341 -23.42 0.30 -21.27
C SER A 341 -23.32 1.73 -21.85
N GLN A 342 -22.47 2.70 -21.48
CA GLN A 342 -22.54 4.04 -22.15
C GLN A 342 -21.18 4.69 -22.48
N ARG A 343 -21.06 5.20 -23.72
CA ARG A 343 -19.97 6.01 -24.35
C ARG A 343 -18.67 5.36 -24.83
N THR A 344 -18.53 5.25 -26.16
CA THR A 344 -17.39 4.69 -26.93
C THR A 344 -16.17 5.62 -27.01
N GLN A 345 -16.16 6.73 -26.28
CA GLN A 345 -15.08 7.71 -26.34
C GLN A 345 -14.01 7.40 -25.28
N PRO A 346 -12.72 7.51 -25.62
CA PRO A 346 -11.64 7.35 -24.65
C PRO A 346 -11.69 8.44 -23.57
N SER A 347 -11.08 8.15 -22.41
CA SER A 347 -11.00 9.13 -21.34
C SER A 347 -9.99 10.22 -21.71
N PRO A 348 -10.21 11.49 -21.29
CA PRO A 348 -9.22 12.56 -21.47
C PRO A 348 -7.81 12.19 -20.99
N LEU A 349 -7.71 11.35 -19.95
CA LEU A 349 -6.42 10.86 -19.45
C LEU A 349 -5.71 9.96 -20.46
N ASP A 350 -6.45 9.12 -21.18
CA ASP A 350 -5.85 8.22 -22.17
C ASP A 350 -5.43 9.00 -23.43
N GLU A 351 -6.16 10.07 -23.77
CA GLU A 351 -5.85 10.96 -24.88
C GLU A 351 -4.56 11.72 -24.57
N PHE A 352 -4.49 12.31 -23.38
CA PHE A 352 -3.28 12.95 -22.87
C PHE A 352 -2.09 11.97 -22.81
N ALA A 353 -2.30 10.74 -22.33
CA ALA A 353 -1.26 9.72 -22.33
C ALA A 353 -0.74 9.44 -23.74
N SER A 354 -1.60 9.43 -24.75
CA SER A 354 -1.19 9.19 -26.13
C SER A 354 -0.44 10.38 -26.75
N GLN A 355 -0.73 11.62 -26.34
CA GLN A 355 0.03 12.81 -26.76
C GLN A 355 1.48 12.78 -26.23
N LEU A 356 1.68 12.27 -25.01
CA LEU A 356 3.01 12.13 -24.40
C LEU A 356 3.91 11.10 -25.10
N ARG A 357 3.41 10.36 -26.09
CA ARG A 357 4.19 9.35 -26.79
C ARG A 357 5.40 9.94 -27.51
N ALA A 358 5.29 11.17 -28.03
CA ALA A 358 6.39 11.84 -28.70
C ALA A 358 7.54 12.21 -27.76
N THR A 359 7.25 12.42 -26.47
CA THR A 359 8.24 12.85 -25.48
C THR A 359 8.77 11.69 -24.63
N ASP A 360 7.92 10.72 -24.25
CA ASP A 360 8.30 9.58 -23.41
C ASP A 360 7.47 8.33 -23.74
N GLU A 361 7.87 7.59 -24.78
CA GLU A 361 7.22 6.34 -25.19
C GLU A 361 7.19 5.28 -24.06
N GLY A 362 8.25 5.23 -23.25
CA GLY A 362 8.37 4.28 -22.14
C GLY A 362 7.27 4.47 -21.10
N LYS A 363 6.99 5.73 -20.74
CA LYS A 363 5.93 6.11 -19.83
C LYS A 363 4.53 5.77 -20.37
N VAL A 364 4.29 6.03 -21.66
CA VAL A 364 3.01 5.67 -22.31
C VAL A 364 2.80 4.16 -22.35
N ARG A 365 3.85 3.39 -22.66
CA ARG A 365 3.81 1.93 -22.66
C ARG A 365 3.50 1.36 -21.27
N ALA A 366 4.13 1.91 -20.22
CA ALA A 366 3.85 1.52 -18.84
C ALA A 366 2.40 1.81 -18.44
N TYR A 367 1.88 2.98 -18.81
CA TYR A 367 0.47 3.35 -18.58
C TYR A 367 -0.50 2.37 -19.25
N ARG A 368 -0.32 2.09 -20.55
CA ARG A 368 -1.21 1.16 -21.29
C ARG A 368 -1.23 -0.22 -20.67
N LYS A 369 -0.05 -0.76 -20.34
CA LYS A 369 0.08 -2.05 -19.67
C LYS A 369 -0.65 -2.06 -18.33
N ALA A 370 -0.48 -1.02 -17.52
CA ALA A 370 -1.15 -0.87 -16.23
C ALA A 370 -2.67 -0.80 -16.37
N THR A 371 -3.17 0.06 -17.27
CA THR A 371 -4.59 0.25 -17.54
C THR A 371 -5.26 -1.04 -18.00
N LEU A 372 -4.67 -1.75 -18.97
CA LEU A 372 -5.22 -3.03 -19.43
C LEU A 372 -5.22 -4.09 -18.34
N LYS A 373 -4.13 -4.23 -17.56
CA LYS A 373 -4.08 -5.16 -16.44
C LYS A 373 -5.21 -4.90 -15.44
N ILE A 374 -5.39 -3.64 -15.03
CA ILE A 374 -6.43 -3.27 -14.05
C ILE A 374 -7.82 -3.59 -14.59
N LEU A 375 -8.12 -3.22 -15.83
CA LEU A 375 -9.43 -3.45 -16.42
C LEU A 375 -9.70 -4.94 -16.65
N ILE A 376 -8.78 -5.66 -17.29
CA ILE A 376 -8.89 -7.12 -17.54
C ILE A 376 -9.02 -7.88 -16.22
N SER A 377 -8.28 -7.48 -15.18
CA SER A 377 -8.38 -8.13 -13.87
C SER A 377 -9.80 -8.09 -13.31
N GLY A 378 -10.56 -7.01 -13.59
CA GLY A 378 -11.95 -6.91 -13.19
C GLY A 378 -12.86 -7.98 -13.80
N TYR A 379 -12.55 -8.44 -15.02
CA TYR A 379 -13.36 -9.43 -15.73
C TYR A 379 -12.99 -10.87 -15.40
N ILE A 380 -11.70 -11.20 -15.33
CA ILE A 380 -11.23 -12.60 -15.26
C ILE A 380 -10.50 -12.96 -13.97
N ALA A 381 -10.22 -11.97 -13.11
CA ALA A 381 -9.40 -12.16 -11.90
C ALA A 381 -9.97 -11.47 -10.66
N PHE A 382 -11.26 -11.14 -10.64
CA PHE A 382 -11.93 -10.48 -9.50
C PHE A 382 -11.21 -9.20 -9.03
N GLY A 383 -10.57 -8.48 -9.95
CA GLY A 383 -9.80 -7.26 -9.68
C GLY A 383 -8.36 -7.49 -9.15
N LEU A 384 -7.90 -8.74 -9.05
CA LEU A 384 -6.56 -9.08 -8.56
C LEU A 384 -5.54 -9.07 -9.71
N VAL A 385 -4.80 -7.97 -9.83
CA VAL A 385 -3.71 -7.83 -10.82
C VAL A 385 -2.64 -8.92 -10.72
N PRO A 386 -2.20 -9.39 -9.53
CA PRO A 386 -1.20 -10.46 -9.45
C PRO A 386 -1.62 -11.78 -10.12
N VAL A 387 -2.93 -12.05 -10.18
CA VAL A 387 -3.46 -13.23 -10.87
C VAL A 387 -3.28 -13.09 -12.39
N ILE A 388 -3.44 -11.87 -12.93
CA ILE A 388 -3.15 -11.60 -14.35
C ILE A 388 -1.66 -11.80 -14.65
N ASP A 389 -0.78 -11.41 -13.74
CA ASP A 389 0.66 -11.66 -13.89
C ASP A 389 1.00 -13.16 -13.87
N ALA A 390 0.38 -13.92 -12.98
CA ALA A 390 0.52 -15.37 -12.93
C ALA A 390 0.02 -16.04 -14.23
N ILE A 391 -1.17 -15.65 -14.72
CA ILE A 391 -1.72 -16.14 -16.00
C ILE A 391 -0.78 -15.80 -17.15
N THR A 392 -0.33 -14.55 -17.24
CA THR A 392 0.58 -14.10 -18.31
C THR A 392 1.89 -14.88 -18.29
N THR A 393 2.43 -15.15 -17.09
CA THR A 393 3.65 -15.94 -16.91
C THR A 393 3.43 -17.39 -17.35
N ALA A 394 2.32 -18.01 -16.94
CA ALA A 394 1.99 -19.37 -17.35
C ALA A 394 1.83 -19.50 -18.88
N VAL A 395 1.13 -18.55 -19.51
CA VAL A 395 0.97 -18.51 -20.98
C VAL A 395 2.31 -18.36 -21.69
N ARG A 396 3.22 -17.51 -21.18
CA ARG A 396 4.56 -17.36 -21.74
C ARG A 396 5.37 -18.66 -21.65
N ILE A 397 5.34 -19.32 -20.48
CA ILE A 397 6.01 -20.60 -20.29
C ILE A 397 5.45 -21.64 -21.28
N TRP A 398 4.14 -21.68 -21.45
CA TRP A 398 3.48 -22.59 -22.39
C TRP A 398 3.84 -22.31 -23.85
N LEU A 399 3.84 -21.05 -24.28
CA LEU A 399 4.26 -20.65 -25.63
C LEU A 399 5.74 -20.97 -25.89
N CYS A 400 6.63 -20.70 -24.93
CA CYS A 400 8.03 -21.07 -25.04
C CYS A 400 8.20 -22.59 -25.16
N TRP A 401 7.42 -23.37 -24.39
CA TRP A 401 7.42 -24.82 -24.50
C TRP A 401 6.94 -25.29 -25.88
N LEU A 402 5.87 -24.71 -26.43
CA LEU A 402 5.39 -25.01 -27.78
C LEU A 402 6.43 -24.68 -28.86
N CYS A 403 7.08 -23.51 -28.77
CA CYS A 403 8.15 -23.14 -29.69
C CYS A 403 9.36 -24.09 -29.60
N ALA A 404 9.70 -24.55 -28.39
CA ALA A 404 10.77 -25.52 -28.21
C ALA A 404 10.40 -26.90 -28.81
N GLN A 405 9.14 -27.32 -28.68
CA GLN A 405 8.64 -28.56 -29.30
C GLN A 405 8.64 -28.47 -30.82
N SER A 406 8.17 -27.35 -31.39
CA SER A 406 8.15 -27.17 -32.85
C SER A 406 9.57 -27.09 -33.42
N LEU A 407 10.48 -26.38 -32.76
CA LEU A 407 11.89 -26.31 -33.15
C LEU A 407 12.57 -27.68 -33.03
N GLY A 408 12.28 -28.43 -31.96
CA GLY A 408 12.76 -29.80 -31.79
C GLY A 408 12.23 -30.77 -32.86
N MET A 409 10.98 -30.58 -33.31
CA MET A 409 10.41 -31.31 -34.44
C MET A 409 11.11 -30.95 -35.75
N LEU A 410 11.35 -29.66 -36.00
CA LEU A 410 12.07 -29.19 -37.19
C LEU A 410 13.48 -29.76 -37.25
N ILE A 411 14.22 -29.74 -36.14
CA ILE A 411 15.57 -30.34 -36.06
C ILE A 411 15.52 -31.85 -36.32
N ARG A 412 14.52 -32.56 -35.80
CA ARG A 412 14.36 -34.01 -36.09
C ARG A 412 14.02 -34.28 -37.55
N LEU A 413 13.22 -33.42 -38.19
CA LEU A 413 12.90 -33.52 -39.62
C LEU A 413 14.12 -33.21 -40.49
N ASP A 414 14.96 -32.23 -40.10
CA ASP A 414 16.22 -31.91 -40.78
C ASP A 414 17.22 -33.07 -40.68
N ILE A 415 17.34 -33.69 -39.50
CA ILE A 415 18.15 -34.91 -39.30
C ILE A 415 17.62 -36.07 -40.15
N LEU A 416 16.31 -36.19 -40.33
CA LEU A 416 15.71 -37.23 -41.17
C LEU A 416 15.88 -36.94 -42.67
N SER A 417 15.94 -35.68 -43.10
CA SER A 417 16.28 -35.32 -44.49
C SER A 417 17.77 -35.51 -44.77
N ASP A 418 18.64 -35.21 -43.80
CA ASP A 418 20.09 -35.47 -43.89
C ASP A 418 20.43 -36.96 -43.75
N GLN A 419 19.52 -37.84 -43.30
CA GLN A 419 19.77 -39.29 -43.33
C GLN A 419 19.83 -39.88 -44.75
N THR A 420 19.50 -39.11 -45.79
CA THR A 420 19.83 -39.48 -47.19
C THR A 420 21.27 -39.16 -47.57
N ALA A 421 22.00 -38.42 -46.73
CA ALA A 421 23.41 -38.11 -46.88
C ALA A 421 24.10 -38.07 -45.50
N ILE A 422 24.53 -39.24 -45.00
CA ILE A 422 25.73 -39.48 -44.17
C ILE A 422 25.50 -40.74 -43.32
N SER A 423 25.96 -41.87 -43.86
CA SER A 423 26.48 -42.96 -43.06
C SER A 423 27.75 -42.47 -42.35
N GLY A 424 27.65 -42.23 -41.04
CA GLY A 424 28.82 -42.10 -40.17
C GLY A 424 29.06 -40.69 -39.64
N MET A 425 28.37 -40.33 -38.56
CA MET A 425 28.96 -39.54 -37.46
C MET A 425 28.02 -39.60 -36.25
N GLY A 426 28.24 -40.62 -35.41
CA GLY A 426 27.65 -40.67 -34.08
C GLY A 426 28.41 -39.75 -33.13
N LYS A 427 27.66 -39.12 -32.21
CA LYS A 427 28.09 -38.31 -31.05
C LYS A 427 28.47 -36.85 -31.37
N LEU A 428 27.55 -35.88 -31.22
CA LEU A 428 27.87 -34.51 -30.74
C LEU A 428 26.66 -33.54 -30.62
N THR A 429 25.57 -33.86 -29.93
CA THR A 429 24.46 -32.87 -29.74
C THR A 429 23.68 -33.01 -28.44
N VAL A 430 24.38 -33.14 -27.29
CA VAL A 430 23.74 -33.00 -25.97
C VAL A 430 24.42 -31.96 -25.06
N GLY A 431 25.61 -31.46 -25.44
CA GLY A 431 26.40 -30.54 -24.60
C GLY A 431 26.01 -29.05 -24.65
N CYS A 432 25.51 -28.53 -25.77
CA CYS A 432 25.39 -27.07 -25.94
C CYS A 432 24.09 -26.43 -25.43
N LEU A 433 23.00 -27.20 -25.27
CA LEU A 433 21.74 -26.65 -24.74
C LEU A 433 21.72 -26.49 -23.21
N GLY A 434 22.56 -27.22 -22.47
CA GLY A 434 22.63 -27.11 -21.01
C GLY A 434 23.25 -25.81 -20.51
N VAL A 435 24.20 -25.24 -21.25
CA VAL A 435 25.00 -24.08 -20.81
C VAL A 435 24.25 -22.75 -21.00
N HIS A 436 23.40 -22.63 -22.03
CA HIS A 436 22.60 -21.42 -22.25
C HIS A 436 21.35 -21.36 -21.35
N LEU A 437 20.76 -22.50 -20.98
CA LEU A 437 19.63 -22.53 -20.07
C LEU A 437 20.03 -22.14 -18.63
N TRP A 438 21.23 -22.53 -18.20
CA TRP A 438 21.78 -22.15 -16.88
C TRP A 438 22.14 -20.66 -16.79
N ARG A 439 22.63 -20.08 -17.89
CA ARG A 439 22.95 -18.65 -17.95
C ARG A 439 21.69 -17.77 -17.93
N TRP A 440 20.56 -18.28 -18.42
CA TRP A 440 19.26 -17.59 -18.39
C TRP A 440 18.53 -17.73 -17.04
N LEU A 441 18.68 -18.86 -16.34
CA LEU A 441 18.15 -19.06 -14.98
C LEU A 441 18.89 -18.22 -13.92
N GLY A 442 20.15 -17.86 -14.16
CA GLY A 442 20.93 -16.99 -13.27
C GLY A 442 20.52 -15.51 -13.27
N GLU A 443 19.75 -15.05 -14.27
CA GLU A 443 19.23 -13.66 -14.34
C GLU A 443 17.79 -13.53 -13.82
N LEU A 444 17.18 -14.65 -13.39
CA LEU A 444 15.78 -14.74 -12.96
C LEU A 444 15.62 -15.00 -11.44
N LEU A 445 16.74 -15.17 -10.72
CA LEU A 445 16.87 -15.09 -9.26
C LEU A 445 17.45 -13.72 -8.88
#